data_AF-A0A7K8RA50-F1
#
_entry.id   AF-A0A7K8RA50-F1
#
_cell.length_a   1.000
_cell.length_b   1.000
_cell.length_c   1.000
_cell.angle_alpha   90.00
_cell.angle_beta   90.00
_cell.angle_gamma   90.00
#
_symmetry.space_group_name_H-M   'P 1'
#
loop_
_entity.id
_entity.type
_entity.pdbx_description
1 polymer ?
#
loop_
_entity_poly.entity_id
_entity_poly.type
_entity_poly.pdbx_seq_one_letter_code
_entity_poly.pdbx_strand_id
1 'polypeptide(L)' 'QVLEAFEQAEREPKPSPQLLFSDVYLEMPPRLRKQREQLERHLETYGEHYPLQQFQK' A
#
# COMPACT_ATOMS: atom_id res chain seq x y z
N GLN A 1 23.16 -5.10 -17.02
CA GLN A 1 21.90 -5.87 -17.04
C GLN A 1 21.40 -6.18 -15.63
N VAL A 2 22.10 -6.96 -14.79
CA VAL A 2 21.60 -7.22 -13.40
C VAL A 2 21.71 -6.00 -12.48
N LEU A 3 22.85 -5.29 -12.47
CA LEU A 3 23.05 -4.12 -11.60
C LEU A 3 22.11 -2.96 -11.95
N GLU A 4 21.85 -2.75 -13.24
CA GLU A 4 20.92 -1.73 -13.74
C GLU A 4 19.46 -2.03 -13.33
N ALA A 5 19.02 -3.29 -13.47
CA ALA A 5 17.69 -3.70 -13.00
C ALA A 5 17.55 -3.58 -11.47
N PHE A 6 18.64 -3.79 -10.73
CA PHE A 6 18.66 -3.63 -9.27
C PHE A 6 18.50 -2.15 -8.87
N GLU A 7 19.30 -1.26 -9.47
CA GLU A 7 19.19 0.19 -9.23
C GLU A 7 17.81 0.74 -9.58
N GLN A 8 17.19 0.24 -10.66
CA GLN A 8 15.84 0.61 -11.03
C GLN A 8 14.83 0.17 -9.97
N ALA A 9 14.88 -1.09 -9.55
CA ALA A 9 13.94 -1.65 -8.56
C ALA A 9 14.06 -0.98 -7.18
N GLU A 10 15.26 -0.56 -6.75
CA GLU A 10 15.43 0.16 -5.48
C GLU A 10 14.82 1.56 -5.48
N ARG A 11 14.72 2.21 -6.65
CA ARG A 11 14.14 3.55 -6.80
C ARG A 11 12.63 3.52 -6.94
N GLU A 12 12.04 2.36 -7.24
CA GLU A 12 10.60 2.25 -7.40
C GLU A 12 9.87 2.36 -6.05
N PRO A 13 8.86 3.23 -5.96
CA PRO A 13 8.05 3.33 -4.75
C PRO A 13 7.24 2.05 -4.52
N LYS A 14 7.06 1.69 -3.25
CA LYS A 14 6.27 0.53 -2.83
C LYS A 14 4.83 0.65 -3.32
N PRO A 15 4.16 -0.47 -3.65
CA PRO A 15 2.75 -0.46 -4.04
C PRO A 15 1.87 0.14 -2.95
N SER A 16 0.76 0.79 -3.33
CA SER A 16 -0.16 1.46 -2.39
C SER A 16 -0.57 0.54 -1.21
N PRO A 17 -0.63 1.03 0.04
CA PRO A 17 -1.07 0.24 1.20
C PRO A 17 -2.48 -0.35 1.04
N GLN A 18 -3.31 0.23 0.17
CA GLN A 18 -4.66 -0.27 -0.12
C GLN A 18 -4.65 -1.66 -0.77
N LEU A 19 -3.57 -2.00 -1.50
CA LEU A 19 -3.40 -3.31 -2.13
C LEU A 19 -3.20 -4.44 -1.12
N LEU A 20 -2.94 -4.13 0.16
CA LEU A 20 -2.91 -5.12 1.24
C LEU A 20 -4.23 -5.88 1.38
N PHE A 21 -5.36 -5.27 0.97
CA PHE A 21 -6.69 -5.83 1.14
C PHE A 21 -7.26 -6.46 -0.14
N SER A 22 -6.63 -6.25 -1.31
CA SER A 22 -7.02 -6.90 -2.56
C SER A 22 -6.46 -8.32 -2.65
N ASP A 23 -7.02 -9.11 -3.56
CA ASP A 23 -6.56 -10.47 -3.89
C ASP A 23 -6.59 -11.51 -2.74
N VAL A 24 -7.12 -11.14 -1.56
CA VAL A 24 -7.39 -12.07 -0.46
C VAL A 24 -8.50 -13.07 -0.84
N TYR A 25 -9.51 -12.58 -1.56
CA TYR A 25 -10.60 -13.34 -2.16
C TYR A 25 -10.84 -12.80 -3.57
N LEU A 26 -11.56 -13.56 -4.41
CA LEU A 26 -11.98 -13.10 -5.74
C LEU A 26 -12.71 -11.76 -5.68
N GLU A 27 -13.56 -11.58 -4.68
CA GLU A 27 -14.24 -10.32 -4.40
C GLU A 27 -14.01 -9.92 -2.94
N MET A 28 -13.71 -8.64 -2.70
CA MET A 28 -13.45 -8.10 -1.38
C MET A 28 -14.72 -8.19 -0.50
N PRO A 29 -14.73 -9.00 0.59
CA PRO A 29 -15.89 -9.13 1.45
C PRO A 29 -16.21 -7.81 2.17
N PRO A 30 -17.48 -7.55 2.56
CA PRO A 30 -17.87 -6.29 3.20
C PRO A 30 -17.08 -5.96 4.48
N ARG A 31 -16.70 -6.98 5.26
CA ARG A 31 -15.86 -6.80 6.46
C ARG A 31 -14.45 -6.33 6.12
N LEU A 32 -13.87 -6.86 5.04
CA LEU A 32 -12.52 -6.50 4.59
C LEU A 32 -12.51 -5.08 3.99
N ARG A 33 -13.58 -4.72 3.26
CA ARG A 33 -13.78 -3.34 2.79
C ARG A 33 -13.84 -2.35 3.96
N LYS A 34 -14.59 -2.70 5.02
CA LYS A 34 -14.65 -1.87 6.24
C LYS A 34 -13.28 -1.70 6.90
N GLN A 35 -12.45 -2.74 6.92
CA GLN A 35 -11.08 -2.65 7.45
C GLN A 35 -10.20 -1.72 6.60
N ARG A 36 -10.33 -1.79 5.26
CA ARG A 36 -9.64 -0.86 4.35
C ARG A 36 -10.02 0.59 4.64
N GLU A 37 -11.31 0.88 4.75
CA GLU A 37 -11.82 2.23 5.07
C GLU A 37 -11.34 2.72 6.45
N GLN A 38 -11.22 1.82 7.44
CA GLN A 38 -10.67 2.16 8.75
C GLN A 38 -9.19 2.53 8.67
N LEU A 39 -8.41 1.82 7.85
CA LEU A 39 -7.01 2.17 7.61
C LEU A 39 -6.88 3.52 6.90
N GLU A 40 -7.70 3.79 5.89
CA GLU A 40 -7.71 5.08 5.19
C GLU A 40 -7.90 6.25 6.16
N ARG A 41 -8.94 6.19 7.01
CA ARG A 41 -9.20 7.22 8.04
C ARG A 41 -8.07 7.34 9.07
N HIS A 42 -7.46 6.21 9.44
CA HIS A 42 -6.32 6.18 10.35
C HIS A 42 -5.11 6.89 9.75
N LEU A 43 -4.82 6.66 8.47
CA LEU A 43 -3.71 7.31 7.76
C LEU A 43 -4.00 8.78 7.45
N GLU A 44 -5.26 9.18 7.29
CA GLU A 44 -5.63 10.59 7.19
C GLU A 44 -5.31 11.37 8.48
N THR A 45 -5.53 10.73 9.65
CA THR A 45 -5.35 11.38 10.96
C THR A 45 -3.94 11.23 11.51
N TYR A 46 -3.33 10.06 11.31
CA TYR A 46 -2.06 9.65 11.93
C TYR A 46 -0.99 9.28 10.90
N GLY A 47 -1.16 9.69 9.65
CA GLY A 47 -0.25 9.36 8.54
C GLY A 47 1.18 9.83 8.76
N GLU A 48 1.40 10.86 9.58
CA GLU A 48 2.72 11.36 9.95
C GLU A 48 3.59 10.32 10.69
N HIS A 49 2.98 9.31 11.31
CA HIS A 49 3.67 8.22 11.98
C HIS A 49 4.03 7.05 11.06
N TYR A 50 3.66 7.12 9.77
CA TYR A 50 3.90 6.05 8.80
C TYR A 50 4.78 6.54 7.65
N PRO A 51 5.62 5.66 7.06
CA PRO A 51 6.51 6.03 5.97
C PRO A 51 5.78 6.13 4.62
N LEU A 52 4.68 6.91 4.55
CA LEU A 52 3.80 7.01 3.38
C LEU A 52 4.50 7.57 2.12
N GLN A 53 5.61 8.29 2.29
CA GLN A 53 6.42 8.81 1.17
C GLN A 53 7.08 7.72 0.33
N GLN A 54 7.26 6.51 0.89
CA GLN A 54 7.84 5.37 0.17
C GLN A 54 6.81 4.61 -0.66
N PHE A 55 5.52 4.97 -0.56
CA PHE A 55 4.42 4.24 -1.18
C PHE A 55 3.81 5.05 -2.33
N GLN A 56 3.32 4.34 -3.33
CA GLN A 56 2.49 4.90 -4.40
C GLN A 56 1.16 5.38 -3.82
N LYS A 57 0.65 6.49 -4.33
CA LYS A 57 -0.67 7.03 -3.96
C LYS A 57 -1.79 6.20 -4.58
#